data_AF-A0A543NG62-F1
#
_entry.id   AF-A0A543NG62-F1
#
_cell.length_a   1.000
_cell.length_b   1.000
_cell.length_c   1.000
_cell.angle_alpha   90.00
_cell.angle_beta   90.00
_cell.angle_gamma   90.00
#
_symmetry.space_group_name_H-M   'P 1'
#
loop_
_entity.id
_entity.type
_entity.pdbx_description
1 polymer ?
#
loop_
_entity_poly.entity_id
_entity_poly.type
_entity_poly.pdbx_seq_one_letter_code
_entity_poly.pdbx_strand_id
1 'polypeptide(L)'
;MTDEAGGNPDEIRGEAANAAELANAMTGLRETFTDIMDGVRKAAVEEECAEGYSKFKEKYLDDITDVENHGMELARNLDAGGAEIGATDDDTSDSYESPWPGLSRPVNGPSGTPTPANGRTVY
;
A
#
# COMPACT_ATOMS: atom_id res chain seq x y z
N MET A 1 -18.09 3.84 -8.52
CA MET A 1 -17.41 2.54 -8.60
C MET A 1 -16.04 2.87 -9.15
N THR A 2 -15.04 2.87 -8.28
CA THR A 2 -13.66 3.28 -8.58
C THR A 2 -12.93 2.10 -9.20
N ASP A 3 -12.47 2.28 -10.45
CA ASP A 3 -11.64 1.36 -11.23
C ASP A 3 -10.19 1.36 -10.69
N GLU A 4 -9.92 0.68 -9.58
CA GLU A 4 -8.53 0.37 -9.18
C GLU A 4 -8.47 -1.09 -8.73
N ALA A 5 -8.55 -1.99 -9.71
CA ALA A 5 -8.18 -3.40 -9.55
C ALA A 5 -6.89 -3.63 -10.35
N GLY A 6 -5.76 -3.52 -9.66
CA GLY A 6 -4.42 -3.67 -10.22
C GLY A 6 -3.45 -2.71 -9.54
N GLY A 7 -2.96 -3.09 -8.35
CA GLY A 7 -1.91 -2.32 -7.69
C GLY A 7 -0.56 -2.66 -8.29
N ASN A 8 0.23 -1.64 -8.62
CA ASN A 8 1.54 -1.83 -9.22
C ASN A 8 2.51 -2.45 -8.19
N PRO A 9 3.25 -3.53 -8.50
CA PRO A 9 4.24 -4.13 -7.60
C PRO A 9 5.32 -3.15 -7.11
N ASP A 10 5.63 -2.10 -7.87
CA ASP A 10 6.54 -1.05 -7.43
C ASP A 10 5.90 -0.09 -6.40
N GLU A 11 4.58 0.12 -6.47
CA GLU A 11 3.82 0.90 -5.48
C GLU A 11 3.69 0.14 -4.16
N ILE A 12 3.39 -1.16 -4.21
CA ILE A 12 3.33 -2.03 -3.01
C ILE A 12 4.68 -2.07 -2.29
N ARG A 13 5.79 -2.16 -3.04
CA ARG A 13 7.14 -2.11 -2.46
C ARG A 13 7.43 -0.75 -1.82
N GLY A 14 6.95 0.33 -2.43
CA GLY A 14 7.02 1.68 -1.87
C GLY A 14 6.21 1.83 -0.59
N GLU A 15 5.00 1.27 -0.54
CA GLU A 15 4.13 1.30 0.65
C GLU A 15 4.68 0.47 1.81
N ALA A 16 5.21 -0.72 1.55
CA ALA A 16 5.88 -1.53 2.57
C ALA A 16 7.14 -0.84 3.12
N ALA A 17 7.91 -0.15 2.27
CA ALA A 17 9.05 0.65 2.71
C ALA A 17 8.60 1.85 3.58
N ASN A 18 7.54 2.55 3.18
CA ASN A 18 6.97 3.66 3.95
C ASN A 18 6.42 3.19 5.31
N ALA A 19 5.75 2.03 5.36
CA ALA A 19 5.26 1.42 6.58
C ALA A 19 6.40 1.07 7.54
N ALA A 20 7.48 0.48 7.03
CA ALA A 20 8.67 0.16 7.81
C ALA A 20 9.38 1.42 8.34
N GLU A 21 9.50 2.47 7.52
CA GLU A 21 10.06 3.76 7.94
C GLU A 21 9.20 4.41 9.03
N LEU A 22 7.87 4.40 8.88
CA LEU A 22 6.95 4.92 9.88
C LEU A 22 7.04 4.14 11.20
N ALA A 23 7.05 2.81 11.14
CA ALA A 23 7.22 1.96 12.32
C ALA A 23 8.55 2.24 13.03
N ASN A 24 9.65 2.39 12.27
CA ASN A 24 10.95 2.74 12.83
C ASN A 24 10.95 4.12 13.50
N ALA A 25 10.29 5.12 12.90
CA ALA A 25 10.22 6.46 13.45
C ALA A 25 9.38 6.51 14.74
N MET A 26 8.37 5.66 14.86
CA MET A 26 7.48 5.59 16.03
C MET A 26 8.03 4.72 17.15
N THR A 27 8.78 3.68 16.81
CA THR A 27 9.38 2.75 17.79
C THR A 27 10.32 3.49 18.72
N GLY A 28 10.04 3.45 20.01
CA GLY A 28 10.91 4.06 21.03
C GLY A 28 10.67 5.56 21.21
N LEU A 29 9.59 6.12 20.67
CA LEU A 29 9.20 7.51 20.90
C LEU A 29 8.95 7.79 22.39
N ARG A 30 8.20 6.91 23.08
CA ARG A 30 7.94 7.01 24.52
C ARG A 30 9.20 6.91 25.36
N GLU A 31 10.11 6.02 24.98
CA GLU A 31 11.40 5.83 25.65
C GLU A 31 12.28 7.07 25.49
N THR A 32 12.42 7.57 24.26
CA THR A 32 13.16 8.80 23.95
C THR A 32 12.58 10.00 24.70
N PHE A 33 11.26 10.14 24.74
CA PHE A 33 10.58 11.18 25.51
C PHE A 33 10.91 11.08 27.02
N THR A 34 10.82 9.87 27.56
CA THR A 34 11.14 9.59 28.96
C THR A 34 12.58 9.94 29.31
N ASP A 35 13.52 9.55 28.46
CA ASP A 35 14.95 9.81 28.64
C ASP A 35 15.29 11.30 28.57
N ILE A 36 14.72 12.02 27.61
CA ILE A 36 14.89 13.47 27.50
C ILE A 36 14.35 14.16 28.76
N MET A 37 13.15 13.80 29.21
CA MET A 37 12.51 14.41 30.37
C MET A 37 13.30 14.14 31.66
N ASP A 38 13.79 12.92 31.85
CA ASP A 38 14.64 12.59 32.99
C ASP A 38 16.01 13.26 32.91
N GLY A 39 16.55 13.46 31.69
CA GLY A 39 17.77 14.20 31.43
C GLY A 39 17.66 15.69 31.80
N VAL A 40 16.63 16.38 31.31
CA VAL A 40 16.42 17.80 31.61
C VAL A 40 16.07 18.03 33.08
N ARG A 41 15.32 17.11 33.69
CA ARG A 41 15.06 17.13 35.14
C ARG A 41 16.36 17.05 35.94
N LYS A 42 17.27 16.14 35.59
CA LYS A 42 18.57 15.99 36.26
C LYS A 42 19.49 17.19 36.04
N ALA A 43 19.38 17.87 34.91
CA ALA A 43 20.17 19.05 34.58
C ALA A 43 19.63 20.34 35.20
N ALA A 44 18.38 20.35 35.66
CA ALA A 44 17.76 21.52 36.29
C ALA A 44 18.44 21.85 37.63
N VAL A 45 18.92 23.09 37.75
CA VAL A 45 19.59 23.59 38.97
C VAL A 45 18.56 23.99 40.04
N GLU A 46 17.43 24.55 39.61
CA GLU A 46 16.34 24.98 40.48
C GLU A 46 15.31 23.87 40.67
N GLU A 47 14.88 23.65 41.92
CA GLU A 47 13.95 22.58 42.29
C GLU A 47 12.57 22.75 41.63
N GLU A 48 12.09 23.99 41.51
CA GLU A 48 10.83 24.32 40.83
C GLU A 48 10.85 23.92 39.34
N CYS A 49 12.00 24.07 38.67
CA CYS A 49 12.16 23.63 37.28
C CYS A 49 12.16 22.10 37.18
N ALA A 50 12.86 21.42 38.09
CA ALA A 50 12.88 19.95 38.13
C ALA A 50 11.47 19.37 38.37
N GLU A 51 10.69 19.96 39.26
CA GLU A 51 9.27 19.60 39.45
C GLU A 51 8.43 19.88 38.20
N GLY A 52 8.66 21.01 37.54
CA GLY A 52 7.96 21.37 36.30
C GLY A 52 8.14 20.31 35.22
N TYR A 53 9.37 19.81 35.02
CA TYR A 53 9.65 18.73 34.09
C TYR A 53 9.00 17.40 34.50
N SER A 54 8.99 17.05 35.79
CA SER A 54 8.28 15.86 36.27
C SER A 54 6.78 15.93 35.97
N LYS A 55 6.13 17.06 36.30
CA LYS A 55 4.70 17.28 36.05
C LYS A 55 4.38 17.27 34.55
N PHE A 56 5.26 17.84 33.72
CA PHE A 56 5.12 17.81 32.28
C PHE A 56 5.20 16.38 31.73
N LYS A 57 6.20 15.61 32.18
CA LYS A 57 6.33 14.20 31.82
C LYS A 57 5.09 13.40 32.21
N GLU A 58 4.65 13.50 33.47
CA GLU A 58 3.45 12.79 33.95
C GLU A 58 2.19 13.15 33.15
N LYS A 59 2.04 14.42 32.76
CA LYS A 59 0.87 14.88 32.01
C LYS A 59 0.81 14.33 30.58
N TYR A 60 1.94 14.22 29.91
CA TYR A 60 2.00 13.93 28.47
C TYR A 60 2.54 12.53 28.13
N LEU A 61 2.98 11.75 29.12
CA LEU A 61 3.53 10.42 28.88
C LEU A 61 2.49 9.49 28.22
N ASP A 62 1.24 9.54 28.67
CA ASP A 62 0.16 8.75 28.11
C ASP A 62 -0.14 9.19 26.67
N ASP A 63 -0.26 10.50 26.43
CA ASP A 63 -0.46 11.05 25.07
C ASP A 63 0.64 10.62 24.09
N ILE A 64 1.91 10.64 24.53
CA ILE A 64 3.04 10.19 23.71
C ILE A 64 2.99 8.67 23.46
N THR A 65 2.56 7.90 24.46
CA THR A 65 2.37 6.46 24.33
C THR A 65 1.27 6.15 23.31
N ASP A 66 0.18 6.92 23.32
CA ASP A 66 -0.89 6.79 22.34
C ASP A 66 -0.43 7.15 20.93
N VAL A 67 0.40 8.18 20.77
CA VAL A 67 0.99 8.53 19.47
C VAL A 67 1.88 7.39 18.93
N GLU A 68 2.73 6.80 19.78
CA GLU A 68 3.54 5.65 19.40
C GLU A 68 2.65 4.46 18.98
N ASN A 69 1.64 4.13 19.78
CA ASN A 69 0.72 3.02 19.48
C ASN A 69 -0.04 3.25 18.17
N HIS A 70 -0.64 4.43 17.97
CA HIS A 70 -1.37 4.76 16.75
C HIS A 70 -0.45 4.78 15.53
N GLY A 71 0.78 5.27 15.67
CA GLY A 71 1.78 5.26 14.60
C GLY A 71 2.18 3.83 14.20
N MET A 72 2.36 2.94 15.18
CA MET A 72 2.63 1.52 14.94
C MET A 72 1.43 0.79 14.32
N GLU A 73 0.21 1.12 14.73
CA GLU A 73 -1.01 0.58 14.14
C GLU A 73 -1.18 1.04 12.68
N LEU A 74 -0.95 2.32 12.40
CA LEU A 74 -0.97 2.85 11.04
C LEU A 74 0.06 2.17 10.14
N ALA A 75 1.28 1.96 10.63
CA ALA A 75 2.31 1.22 9.89
C ALA A 75 1.87 -0.22 9.56
N ARG A 76 1.26 -0.93 10.52
CA ARG A 76 0.71 -2.28 10.29
C ARG A 76 -0.43 -2.29 9.27
N ASN A 77 -1.30 -1.28 9.32
CA ASN A 77 -2.42 -1.18 8.38
C ASN A 77 -1.93 -0.89 6.96
N LEU A 78 -0.88 -0.08 6.79
CA LEU A 78 -0.25 0.16 5.50
C LEU A 78 0.39 -1.13 4.94
N ASP A 79 1.11 -1.88 5.77
CA ASP A 79 1.72 -3.16 5.37
C ASP A 79 0.65 -4.20 4.99
N ALA A 80 -0.42 -4.31 5.78
CA ALA A 80 -1.55 -5.20 5.49
C ALA A 80 -2.29 -4.81 4.22
N GLY A 81 -2.52 -3.50 3.99
CA GLY A 81 -3.13 -3.00 2.76
C GLY A 81 -2.30 -3.33 1.53
N GLY A 82 -0.98 -3.12 1.58
CA GLY A 82 -0.07 -3.52 0.51
C GLY A 82 -0.09 -5.04 0.24
N ALA A 83 -0.17 -5.86 1.30
CA ALA A 83 -0.27 -7.31 1.18
C ALA A 83 -1.60 -7.77 0.54
N GLU A 84 -2.73 -7.15 0.89
CA GLU A 84 -4.03 -7.44 0.28
C GLU A 84 -4.07 -7.06 -1.21
N ILE A 85 -3.45 -5.95 -1.59
CA ILE A 85 -3.31 -5.53 -2.99
C ILE A 85 -2.49 -6.58 -3.76
N GLY A 86 -1.35 -7.01 -3.22
CA GLY A 86 -0.51 -8.04 -3.85
C GLY A 86 -1.21 -9.39 -3.99
N ALA A 87 -1.92 -9.84 -2.95
CA ALA A 87 -2.70 -11.08 -3.00
C ALA A 87 -3.84 -11.00 -4.03
N THR A 88 -4.50 -9.85 -4.15
CA THR A 88 -5.56 -9.64 -5.15
C THR A 88 -4.99 -9.64 -6.57
N ASP A 89 -3.79 -9.10 -6.79
CA ASP A 89 -3.10 -9.14 -8.10
C ASP A 89 -2.71 -10.58 -8.47
N ASP A 90 -2.13 -11.35 -7.54
CA ASP A 90 -1.79 -12.77 -7.74
C ASP A 90 -3.06 -13.61 -8.06
N ASP A 91 -4.12 -13.46 -7.27
CA ASP A 91 -5.39 -14.19 -7.45
C ASP A 91 -6.10 -13.79 -8.76
N THR A 92 -5.93 -12.54 -9.20
CA THR A 92 -6.39 -12.07 -10.51
C THR A 92 -5.53 -12.64 -11.64
N SER A 93 -4.20 -12.75 -11.46
CA SER A 93 -3.29 -13.29 -12.46
C SER A 93 -3.58 -14.76 -12.81
N ASP A 94 -3.91 -15.58 -11.80
CA ASP A 94 -4.30 -16.98 -11.98
C ASP A 94 -5.68 -17.13 -12.66
N SER A 95 -6.57 -16.14 -12.48
CA SER A 95 -7.89 -16.12 -13.14
C SER A 95 -7.84 -15.72 -14.63
N TYR A 96 -6.71 -15.21 -15.13
CA TYR A 96 -6.52 -14.71 -16.50
C TYR A 96 -5.82 -15.70 -17.46
N GLU A 97 -5.86 -17.02 -17.19
CA GLU A 97 -5.24 -18.04 -18.06
C GLU A 97 -5.88 -18.19 -19.46
N SER A 98 -6.99 -17.53 -19.79
CA SER A 98 -7.50 -17.56 -21.18
C SER A 98 -8.44 -16.40 -21.52
N PRO A 99 -7.98 -15.35 -22.23
CA PRO A 99 -8.89 -14.31 -22.71
C PRO A 99 -9.80 -14.78 -23.87
N TRP A 100 -9.61 -15.99 -24.42
CA TRP A 100 -10.43 -16.48 -25.53
C TRP A 100 -10.56 -18.00 -25.52
N PRO A 101 -11.72 -18.61 -25.14
CA PRO A 101 -12.05 -19.92 -25.66
C PRO A 101 -12.12 -19.74 -27.18
N GLY A 102 -11.14 -20.33 -27.88
CA GLY A 102 -10.83 -20.02 -29.27
C GLY A 102 -12.06 -19.67 -30.10
N LEU A 103 -12.06 -18.47 -30.68
CA LEU A 103 -13.06 -18.04 -31.65
C LEU A 103 -13.28 -19.18 -32.63
N SER A 104 -14.40 -19.88 -32.49
CA SER A 104 -14.75 -21.04 -33.33
C SER A 104 -15.19 -20.57 -34.73
N ARG A 105 -14.99 -19.29 -35.04
CA ARG A 105 -15.37 -18.66 -36.29
C ARG A 105 -14.12 -17.99 -36.88
N PRO A 106 -13.67 -18.42 -38.07
CA PRO A 106 -12.56 -17.77 -38.74
C PRO A 106 -12.91 -16.31 -39.04
N VAL A 107 -12.09 -15.39 -38.53
CA VAL A 107 -12.13 -13.99 -38.93
C VAL A 107 -11.43 -13.94 -40.30
N ASN A 108 -12.25 -13.93 -41.35
CA ASN A 108 -11.96 -14.15 -42.79
C ASN A 108 -12.28 -15.58 -43.28
N GLY A 109 -13.57 -15.84 -43.57
CA GLY A 109 -13.96 -16.90 -44.50
C GLY A 109 -13.43 -16.60 -45.91
N PRO A 110 -13.33 -17.61 -46.81
CA PRO A 110 -12.62 -17.47 -48.07
C PRO A 110 -13.28 -16.37 -48.91
N SER A 111 -12.47 -15.48 -49.48
CA SER A 111 -12.92 -14.49 -50.46
C SER A 111 -13.43 -15.23 -51.70
N GLY A 112 -14.69 -15.65 -51.67
CA GLY A 112 -15.40 -16.16 -52.83
C GLY A 112 -15.61 -15.01 -53.80
N THR A 113 -14.82 -15.00 -54.87
CA THR A 113 -15.05 -14.17 -56.05
C THR A 113 -16.46 -14.43 -56.60
N PRO A 114 -17.31 -13.41 -56.85
CA PRO A 114 -18.56 -13.63 -57.54
C PRO A 114 -18.25 -13.91 -59.01
N THR A 115 -18.41 -15.17 -59.44
CA THR A 115 -18.41 -15.53 -60.86
C THR A 115 -19.80 -15.21 -61.43
N PRO A 116 -19.93 -14.36 -62.47
CA PRO A 116 -21.19 -14.21 -63.16
C PRO A 116 -21.38 -15.39 -64.12
N ALA A 117 -22.35 -16.26 -63.83
CA ALA A 117 -22.83 -17.23 -64.79
C ALA A 117 -23.86 -16.56 -65.70
N ASN A 118 -23.50 -16.31 -66.97
CA ASN A 118 -24.35 -16.65 -68.13
C ASN A 118 -23.69 -16.29 -69.47
N GLY A 119 -23.19 -17.34 -70.14
CA GLY A 119 -23.33 -17.62 -71.57
C GLY A 119 -23.04 -16.56 -72.62
N ARG A 120 -21.90 -16.71 -73.33
CA ARG A 120 -21.81 -17.09 -74.75
C ARG A 120 -20.39 -16.80 -75.27
N THR A 121 -19.73 -17.80 -75.86
CA THR A 121 -18.40 -17.66 -76.47
C THR A 121 -18.51 -17.48 -77.99
N VAL A 122 -17.49 -16.79 -78.50
CA VAL A 122 -16.87 -16.79 -79.83
C VAL A 122 -17.39 -15.79 -80.89
N TYR A 123 -16.46 -14.89 -81.26
CA TYR A 123 -16.37 -13.84 -82.30
C TYR A 123 -17.46 -12.77 -82.39
#